data_AF-A0A2N5YPX0-F1
#
_entry.id   AF-A0A2N5YPX0-F1
#
_cell.length_a   1.000
_cell.length_b   1.000
_cell.length_c   1.000
_cell.angle_alpha   90.00
_cell.angle_beta   90.00
_cell.angle_gamma   90.00
#
_symmetry.space_group_name_H-M   'P 1'
#
loop_
_entity.id
_entity.type
_entity.pdbx_description
1 polymer ?
#
loop_
_entity_poly.entity_id
_entity_poly.type
_entity_poly.pdbx_seq_one_letter_code
_entity_poly.pdbx_strand_id
1 'polypeptide(L)'
;MYENIGFIGDTIFQFIEDDFENQKLVNFLKNIDIPLYPNMSAEKIFSVLGKPKKTESYVEDRITYEFLFEGKEAYYISCTVINDIGLSYLTIMNTIKSINSLKNK
;
A
#
# COMPACT_ATOMS: atom_id res chain seq x y z
N MET A 1 -1.99 12.72 -18.89
CA MET A 1 -1.18 13.64 -18.06
C MET A 1 -1.66 13.44 -16.64
N TYR A 2 -1.05 12.53 -15.89
CA TYR A 2 -1.36 12.34 -14.47
C TYR A 2 -0.24 13.01 -13.69
N GLU A 3 -0.62 14.03 -12.92
CA GLU A 3 0.27 14.91 -12.18
C GLU A 3 0.94 14.17 -11.02
N ASN A 4 2.18 14.57 -10.78
CA ASN A 4 3.03 14.24 -9.64
C ASN A 4 2.24 14.13 -8.33
N ILE A 5 2.36 12.99 -7.65
CA ILE A 5 1.99 12.89 -6.24
C ILE A 5 3.28 12.70 -5.43
N GLY A 6 4.00 13.80 -5.26
CA GLY A 6 4.80 13.99 -4.05
C GLY A 6 4.05 14.97 -3.17
N PHE A 7 3.81 14.65 -1.89
CA PHE A 7 4.19 15.49 -0.74
C PHE A 7 3.70 14.92 0.61
N ILE A 8 4.69 14.53 1.43
CA ILE A 8 4.86 14.75 2.88
C ILE A 8 3.60 14.81 3.77
N GLY A 9 3.39 13.74 4.56
CA GLY A 9 2.50 13.70 5.73
C GLY A 9 1.90 12.30 5.95
N ASP A 10 1.44 11.69 4.86
CA ASP A 10 0.81 10.39 4.76
C ASP A 10 1.38 9.72 3.50
N THR A 11 2.31 8.78 3.63
CA THR A 11 3.13 8.36 2.47
C THR A 11 2.40 7.39 1.54
N ILE A 12 1.62 7.92 0.61
CA ILE A 12 1.09 7.16 -0.52
C ILE A 12 2.27 6.79 -1.42
N PHE A 13 2.58 5.50 -1.47
CA PHE A 13 3.45 4.97 -2.49
C PHE A 13 2.59 4.42 -3.63
N GLN A 14 3.17 4.26 -4.81
CA GLN A 14 2.53 3.56 -5.92
C GLN A 14 3.65 2.88 -6.69
N PHE A 15 3.43 1.63 -7.12
CA PHE A 15 4.32 1.04 -8.11
C PHE A 15 4.08 1.76 -9.44
N ILE A 16 5.08 2.53 -9.88
CA ILE A 16 5.06 3.28 -11.15
C ILE A 16 6.19 2.79 -12.05
N GLU A 17 6.16 3.08 -13.34
CA GLU A 17 7.26 2.72 -14.26
C GLU A 17 8.58 3.45 -13.94
N ASP A 18 8.56 4.43 -13.03
CA ASP A 18 9.75 5.13 -12.56
C ASP A 18 10.46 4.32 -11.45
N ASP A 19 11.66 3.84 -11.78
CA ASP A 19 12.52 3.04 -10.89
C ASP A 19 12.91 3.75 -9.59
N PHE A 20 12.92 5.10 -9.56
CA PHE A 20 13.39 5.84 -8.38
C PHE A 20 12.39 5.80 -7.22
N GLU A 21 11.10 6.00 -7.49
CA GLU A 21 10.05 5.93 -6.47
C GLU A 21 9.80 4.49 -6.01
N ASN A 22 9.96 3.51 -6.90
CA ASN A 22 9.92 2.10 -6.55
C ASN A 22 11.02 1.72 -5.55
N GLN A 23 12.23 2.26 -5.68
CA GLN A 23 13.32 2.00 -4.72
C GLN A 23 13.02 2.57 -3.33
N LYS A 24 12.43 3.77 -3.24
CA LYS A 24 12.01 4.34 -1.94
C LYS A 24 10.95 3.48 -1.27
N LEU A 25 9.94 3.04 -2.02
CA LEU A 25 8.88 2.16 -1.52
C LEU A 25 9.46 0.83 -1.01
N VAL A 26 10.33 0.18 -1.80
CA VAL A 26 10.98 -1.08 -1.41
C VAL A 26 11.82 -0.91 -0.14
N ASN A 27 12.58 0.18 -0.03
CA ASN A 27 13.37 0.47 1.17
C ASN A 27 12.48 0.74 2.38
N PHE A 28 11.38 1.47 2.20
CA PHE A 28 10.41 1.72 3.27
C PHE A 28 9.78 0.41 3.76
N LEU A 29 9.31 -0.45 2.83
CA LEU A 29 8.73 -1.76 3.13
C LEU A 29 9.69 -2.67 3.90
N LYS A 30 10.97 -2.68 3.53
CA LYS A 30 12.02 -3.39 4.26
C LYS A 30 12.18 -2.86 5.70
N ASN A 31 12.12 -1.55 5.89
CA ASN A 31 12.28 -0.94 7.22
C ASN A 31 11.10 -1.22 8.17
N ILE A 32 9.92 -1.56 7.63
CA ILE A 32 8.74 -1.91 8.42
C ILE A 32 8.45 -3.42 8.41
N ASP A 33 9.39 -4.23 7.90
CA ASP A 33 9.31 -5.69 7.81
C ASP A 33 8.06 -6.21 7.06
N ILE A 34 7.62 -5.48 6.03
CA ILE A 34 6.50 -5.87 5.18
C ILE A 34 7.04 -6.30 3.81
N PRO A 35 7.18 -7.61 3.51
CA PRO A 35 7.78 -8.11 2.28
C PRO A 35 6.82 -8.07 1.06
N LEU A 36 6.18 -6.93 0.80
CA LEU A 36 5.38 -6.72 -0.41
C LEU A 36 6.28 -6.30 -1.57
N TYR A 37 5.93 -6.72 -2.79
CA TYR A 37 6.68 -6.41 -4.00
C TYR A 37 5.73 -6.40 -5.22
N PRO A 38 6.12 -5.75 -6.34
CA PRO A 38 5.28 -5.69 -7.55
C PRO A 38 4.88 -7.08 -8.05
N ASN A 39 3.71 -7.20 -8.66
CA ASN A 39 3.20 -8.44 -9.27
C ASN A 39 2.98 -9.60 -8.26
N MET A 40 2.99 -9.31 -6.96
CA MET A 40 2.65 -10.30 -5.94
C MET A 40 1.16 -10.71 -6.07
N SER A 41 0.87 -12.01 -6.03
CA SER A 41 -0.52 -12.50 -6.06
C SER A 41 -1.27 -12.19 -4.76
N ALA A 42 -2.60 -12.10 -4.84
CA ALA A 42 -3.45 -11.87 -3.66
C ALA A 42 -3.19 -12.89 -2.53
N GLU A 43 -3.02 -14.17 -2.86
CA GLU A 43 -2.71 -15.22 -1.88
C GLU A 43 -1.42 -14.94 -1.09
N LYS A 44 -0.37 -14.48 -1.78
CA LYS A 44 0.89 -14.11 -1.14
C LYS A 44 0.73 -12.85 -0.29
N ILE A 45 -0.04 -11.86 -0.76
CA ILE A 45 -0.37 -10.68 0.04
C ILE A 45 -1.07 -11.11 1.34
N PHE A 46 -2.02 -12.04 1.27
CA PHE A 46 -2.73 -12.53 2.46
C PHE A 46 -1.83 -13.34 3.40
N SER A 47 -0.83 -14.04 2.87
CA SER A 47 0.16 -14.73 3.72
C SER A 47 1.02 -13.76 4.53
N VAL A 48 1.23 -12.54 4.01
CA VAL A 48 2.03 -11.49 4.65
C VAL A 48 1.20 -10.61 5.58
N LEU A 49 0.04 -10.14 5.11
CA LEU A 49 -0.80 -9.16 5.81
C LEU A 49 -1.99 -9.78 6.55
N GLY A 50 -2.19 -11.09 6.42
CA GLY A 50 -3.37 -11.78 6.95
C GLY A 50 -4.62 -11.54 6.10
N LYS A 51 -5.79 -11.63 6.74
CA LYS A 51 -7.07 -11.45 6.05
C LYS A 51 -7.39 -9.96 5.84
N PRO A 52 -7.86 -9.57 4.65
CA PRO A 52 -8.29 -8.19 4.42
C PRO A 52 -9.46 -7.84 5.33
N LYS A 53 -9.49 -6.60 5.79
CA LYS A 53 -10.62 -6.02 6.53
C LYS A 53 -11.74 -5.62 5.58
N LYS A 54 -11.38 -5.24 4.36
CA LYS A 54 -12.30 -4.83 3.31
C LYS A 54 -11.79 -5.28 1.95
N THR A 55 -12.72 -5.59 1.06
CA THR A 55 -12.45 -5.98 -0.31
C THR A 55 -13.40 -5.21 -1.21
N GLU A 56 -12.86 -4.54 -2.21
CA GLU A 56 -13.62 -3.74 -3.17
C GLU A 56 -13.23 -4.11 -4.59
N SER A 57 -14.21 -4.22 -5.47
CA SER A 57 -14.00 -4.38 -6.91
C SER A 57 -14.81 -3.31 -7.62
N TYR A 58 -14.11 -2.45 -8.35
CA TYR A 58 -14.71 -1.35 -9.12
C TYR A 58 -14.78 -1.66 -10.62
N VAL A 59 -13.94 -2.59 -11.06
CA VAL A 59 -13.84 -3.11 -12.43
C VAL A 59 -13.50 -4.61 -12.36
N GLU A 60 -13.90 -5.37 -13.37
CA GLU A 60 -13.86 -6.84 -13.36
C GLU A 60 -12.45 -7.43 -13.19
N ASP A 61 -11.41 -6.73 -13.68
CA ASP A 61 -10.03 -7.17 -13.64
C ASP A 61 -9.25 -6.71 -12.40
N ARG A 62 -9.84 -5.86 -11.55
CA ARG A 62 -9.13 -5.22 -10.42
C ARG A 62 -9.87 -5.38 -9.11
N ILE A 63 -9.14 -5.81 -8.09
CA ILE A 63 -9.64 -5.96 -6.74
C ILE A 63 -8.70 -5.25 -5.78
N THR A 64 -9.26 -4.37 -4.95
CA THR A 64 -8.56 -3.69 -3.88
C THR A 64 -8.84 -4.37 -2.55
N TYR A 65 -7.78 -4.64 -1.81
CA TYR A 65 -7.80 -5.25 -0.49
C TYR A 65 -7.23 -4.26 0.53
N GLU A 66 -8.00 -4.00 1.59
CA GLU A 66 -7.57 -3.11 2.66
C GLU A 66 -7.20 -3.91 3.91
N PHE A 67 -6.07 -3.55 4.52
CA PHE A 67 -5.51 -4.20 5.69
C PHE A 67 -5.18 -3.18 6.77
N LEU A 68 -5.25 -3.65 8.01
CA LEU A 68 -4.63 -2.98 9.15
C LEU A 68 -3.46 -3.84 9.60
N PHE A 69 -2.24 -3.32 9.47
CA PHE A 69 -1.01 -3.97 9.88
C PHE A 69 -0.55 -3.39 11.21
N GLU A 70 -0.52 -4.22 12.25
CA GLU A 70 -0.15 -3.86 13.62
C GLU A 70 1.31 -4.29 13.90
N GLY A 71 2.25 -3.76 13.12
CA GLY A 71 3.68 -3.98 13.34
C GLY A 71 4.25 -3.09 14.45
N LYS A 72 5.50 -2.63 14.28
CA LYS A 72 6.10 -1.64 15.18
C LYS A 72 5.27 -0.36 15.29
N GLU A 73 4.60 0.01 14.20
CA GLU A 73 3.60 1.07 14.15
C GLU A 73 2.37 0.54 13.41
N ALA A 74 1.20 1.15 13.66
CA ALA A 74 -0.03 0.79 12.98
C ALA A 74 -0.07 1.44 11.58
N TYR A 75 -0.22 0.60 10.56
CA TYR A 75 -0.36 1.02 9.18
C TYR A 75 -1.68 0.55 8.59
N TYR A 76 -2.34 1.46 7.90
CA TYR A 76 -3.39 1.10 6.97
C TYR A 76 -2.77 0.87 5.58
N ILE A 77 -3.06 -0.28 4.99
CA ILE A 77 -2.45 -0.71 3.72
C ILE A 77 -3.57 -1.03 2.75
N SER A 78 -3.53 -0.44 1.56
CA SER A 78 -4.46 -0.73 0.47
C SER A 78 -3.68 -1.30 -0.71
N CYS A 79 -4.02 -2.52 -1.11
CA CYS A 79 -3.38 -3.27 -2.18
C CYS A 79 -4.37 -3.49 -3.32
N THR A 80 -4.12 -2.94 -4.50
CA THR A 80 -4.90 -3.25 -5.70
C THR A 80 -4.17 -4.28 -6.54
N VAL A 81 -4.84 -5.41 -6.75
CA VAL A 81 -4.37 -6.55 -7.55
C VAL A 81 -5.14 -6.57 -8.86
N ILE A 82 -4.40 -6.68 -9.97
CA ILE A 82 -4.97 -6.95 -11.30
C ILE A 82 -4.80 -8.45 -11.58
N ASN A 83 -5.87 -9.15 -12.01
CA ASN A 83 -5.92 -10.62 -12.04
C ASN A 83 -4.72 -11.28 -12.75
N ASP A 84 -4.27 -10.74 -13.88
CA ASP A 84 -3.17 -11.32 -14.69
C ASP A 84 -1.79 -10.70 -14.42
N ILE A 85 -1.71 -9.68 -13.56
CA ILE A 85 -0.48 -8.94 -13.29
C ILE A 85 -0.03 -9.13 -11.83
N GLY A 86 -0.96 -9.19 -10.89
CA GLY A 86 -0.68 -9.19 -9.44
C GLY A 86 -0.78 -7.80 -8.83
N LEU A 87 -0.07 -7.56 -7.73
CA LEU A 87 -0.04 -6.28 -7.03
C LEU A 87 0.47 -5.16 -7.95
N SER A 88 -0.42 -4.23 -8.29
CA SER A 88 -0.11 -3.10 -9.18
C SER A 88 -0.16 -1.75 -8.48
N TYR A 89 -0.96 -1.62 -7.41
CA TYR A 89 -1.03 -0.38 -6.62
C TYR A 89 -0.94 -0.69 -5.13
N LEU A 90 -0.20 0.12 -4.39
CA LEU A 90 0.06 -0.08 -2.97
C LEU A 90 0.09 1.24 -2.22
N THR A 91 -0.99 1.56 -1.52
CA THR A 91 -1.04 2.72 -0.63
C THR A 91 -0.74 2.31 0.81
N ILE A 92 0.10 3.07 1.51
CA ILE A 92 0.41 2.84 2.93
C ILE A 92 0.19 4.14 3.71
N MET A 93 -0.54 4.09 4.81
CA MET A 93 -0.83 5.25 5.65
C MET A 93 -0.53 4.93 7.11
N ASN A 94 0.19 5.81 7.81
CA ASN A 94 0.51 5.63 9.21
C ASN A 94 -0.63 6.15 10.08
N THR A 95 -1.39 5.25 10.71
CA THR A 95 -2.64 5.58 11.40
C THR A 95 -2.41 6.56 12.57
N ILE A 96 -1.29 6.44 13.29
CA ILE A 96 -1.01 7.29 14.46
C ILE A 96 -0.65 8.71 14.02
N LYS A 97 0.17 8.86 12.99
CA LYS A 97 0.54 10.19 12.46
C LYS A 97 -0.66 10.90 11.84
N SER A 98 -1.51 10.19 11.09
CA SER A 98 -2.71 10.78 10.49
C SER A 98 -3.73 11.23 11.54
N ILE A 99 -3.89 10.51 12.65
CA ILE A 99 -4.78 10.96 13.74
C ILE A 99 -4.22 12.20 14.44
N ASN A 100 -2.89 12.25 14.66
CA ASN A 100 -2.25 13.38 15.32
C ASN A 100 -2.24 14.64 14.45
N SER A 101 -2.21 14.52 13.12
CA SER A 101 -2.32 15.67 12.20
C SER A 101 -3.72 16.29 12.20
N LEU A 102 -4.76 15.47 12.40
CA LEU A 102 -6.15 15.94 12.52
C LEU A 102 -6.47 16.62 13.85
N LYS A 103 -5.79 16.23 14.94
CA LYS A 103 -6.00 16.81 16.28
C LYS A 103 -5.33 18.18 16.49
N ASN A 104 -4.38 18.55 15.64
CA ASN A 104 -3.62 19.81 15.73
C ASN A 104 -4.11 20.89 14.73
N LYS A 105 -5.33 20.75 14.20
CA LYS A 105 -6.03 21.76 13.38
C LYS A 105 -7.15 22.40 14.18
#